data_AF-T1B2Q6-F1
#
_entry.id   AF-T1B2Q6-F1
#
_cell.length_a   1.000
_cell.length_b   1.000
_cell.length_c   1.000
_cell.angle_alpha   90.00
_cell.angle_beta   90.00
_cell.angle_gamma   90.00
#
_symmetry.space_group_name_H-M   'P 1'
#
loop_
_entity.id
_entity.type
_entity.pdbx_description
1 polymer ?
#
loop_
_entity_poly.entity_id
_entity_poly.type
_entity_poly.pdbx_seq_one_letter_code
_entity_poly.pdbx_strand_id
1 'polypeptide(L)' 'MADNPSLKAMLSQAIEQAYGNAVIEAAAETGLLESTFPVVCPWTYDQITNQNFWPGEG' A
#
# COMPACT_ATOMS: atom_id res chain seq x y z
N MET A 1 17.43 -18.30 7.87
CA MET A 1 16.15 -17.66 7.48
C MET A 1 15.63 -18.42 6.27
N ALA A 2 14.51 -19.13 6.40
CA ALA A 2 13.87 -19.76 5.25
C ALA A 2 12.99 -18.71 4.58
N ASP A 3 13.53 -18.04 3.56
CA ASP A 3 12.75 -17.19 2.68
C ASP A 3 11.69 -18.06 2.00
N ASN A 4 10.43 -17.97 2.45
CA ASN A 4 9.30 -18.61 1.81
C ASN A 4 8.81 -17.70 0.66
N PRO A 5 9.19 -17.96 -0.60
CA PRO A 5 8.79 -17.11 -1.73
C PRO A 5 7.26 -17.06 -1.86
N SER A 6 6.55 -18.14 -1.51
CA SER A 6 5.09 -18.20 -1.53
C SER A 6 4.44 -17.24 -0.52
N LEU A 7 5.03 -17.06 0.66
CA LEU A 7 4.51 -16.14 1.67
C LEU A 7 4.70 -14.68 1.24
N LYS A 8 5.88 -14.37 0.66
CA LYS A 8 6.15 -13.04 0.08
C LYS A 8 5.22 -12.73 -1.09
N ALA A 9 4.95 -13.70 -1.97
CA ALA A 9 4.03 -13.52 -3.09
C ALA A 9 2.59 -13.25 -2.62
N MET A 10 2.10 -13.98 -1.62
CA MET A 10 0.79 -13.72 -1.02
C MET A 10 0.71 -12.33 -0.40
N LEU A 11 1.79 -11.89 0.24
CA LEU A 11 1.86 -10.56 0.85
C LEU A 11 1.82 -9.45 -0.21
N SER A 12 2.58 -9.59 -1.31
CA SER A 12 2.53 -8.65 -2.43
C SER A 12 1.11 -8.54 -3.00
N GLN A 13 0.46 -9.68 -3.28
CA GLN A 13 -0.91 -9.68 -3.78
C GLN A 13 -1.89 -9.03 -2.80
N ALA A 14 -1.77 -9.32 -1.50
CA ALA A 14 -2.61 -8.69 -0.48
C ALA A 14 -2.43 -7.17 -0.42
N ILE A 15 -1.20 -6.68 -0.56
CA ILE A 15 -0.89 -5.24 -0.59
C ILE A 15 -1.46 -4.59 -1.86
N GLU A 16 -1.34 -5.22 -3.02
CA GLU A 16 -1.91 -4.70 -4.27
C GLU A 16 -3.43 -4.57 -4.17
N GLN A 17 -4.11 -5.58 -3.61
CA GLN A 17 -5.55 -5.53 -3.38
C GLN A 17 -5.93 -4.43 -2.37
N ALA A 18 -5.23 -4.36 -1.24
CA ALA A 18 -5.48 -3.35 -0.21
C ALA A 18 -5.23 -1.92 -0.73
N TYR A 19 -4.20 -1.74 -1.56
CA TYR A 19 -3.86 -0.46 -2.15
C TYR A 19 -4.95 0.04 -3.11
N GLY A 20 -5.51 -0.85 -3.93
CA GLY A 20 -6.65 -0.51 -4.79
C GLY A 20 -7.83 0.06 -3.99
N ASN A 21 -8.18 -0.59 -2.88
CA ASN A 21 -9.23 -0.09 -1.98
C ASN A 21 -8.85 1.27 -1.37
N ALA A 22 -7.60 1.42 -0.91
CA ALA A 22 -7.12 2.68 -0.34
C ALA A 22 -7.17 3.85 -1.34
N VAL A 23 -6.88 3.60 -2.62
CA VAL A 23 -7.02 4.61 -3.68
C VAL A 23 -8.48 5.02 -3.86
N ILE A 24 -9.42 4.07 -3.86
CA ILE A 24 -10.86 4.36 -3.99
C ILE A 24 -11.34 5.19 -2.80
N GLU A 25 -10.97 4.81 -1.58
CA GLU A 25 -11.34 5.55 -0.37
C GLU A 25 -10.72 6.95 -0.38
N ALA A 26 -9.42 7.07 -0.66
CA ALA A 26 -8.74 8.36 -0.73
C ALA A 26 -9.31 9.27 -1.83
N ALA A 27 -9.66 8.71 -2.99
CA ALA A 27 -10.34 9.45 -4.06
C ALA A 27 -11.70 9.96 -3.60
N ALA A 28 -12.49 9.12 -2.91
CA ALA A 28 -13.79 9.50 -2.37
C ALA A 28 -13.69 10.58 -1.28
N GLU A 29 -12.69 10.50 -0.41
CA GLU A 29 -12.49 11.46 0.69
C GLU A 29 -11.91 12.81 0.20
N THR A 30 -10.98 12.78 -0.74
CA THR A 30 -10.27 13.98 -1.23
C THR A 30 -10.95 14.63 -2.43
N GLY A 31 -11.85 13.92 -3.11
CA GLY A 31 -12.45 14.35 -4.37
C GLY A 31 -11.47 14.34 -5.56
N LEU A 32 -10.28 13.76 -5.40
CA LEU A 32 -9.33 13.58 -6.48
C LEU A 32 -9.72 12.37 -7.34
N LEU A 33 -9.38 12.43 -8.63
CA LEU A 33 -9.56 11.29 -9.52
C LEU A 33 -8.63 10.15 -9.11
N GLU A 34 -9.09 8.90 -9.23
CA GLU A 34 -8.27 7.70 -9.00
C GLU A 34 -6.98 7.71 -9.83
N SER A 35 -7.02 8.26 -11.06
CA SER A 35 -5.85 8.44 -11.92
C SER A 35 -4.79 9.41 -11.38
N THR A 36 -5.11 10.19 -10.35
CA THR A 36 -4.16 11.05 -9.63
C THR A 36 -3.24 10.21 -8.74
N PHE A 37 -3.73 9.05 -8.32
CA PHE A 37 -2.96 8.12 -7.50
C PHE A 37 -2.17 7.18 -8.41
N PRO A 38 -1.00 6.69 -7.94
CA PRO A 38 -0.28 5.64 -8.63
C PRO A 38 -1.15 4.42 -8.90
N VAL A 39 -1.03 3.81 -10.08
CA VAL A 39 -1.75 2.57 -10.44
C VAL A 39 -1.20 1.36 -9.68
N VAL A 40 0.07 1.42 -9.30
CA VAL A 40 0.76 0.39 -8.53
C VAL A 40 1.19 0.95 -7.18
N CYS A 41 1.09 0.14 -6.13
CA CYS A 41 1.51 0.56 -4.79
C CYS A 41 3.00 0.94 -4.80
N PRO A 42 3.35 2.20 -4.49
CA PRO A 42 4.75 2.64 -4.49
C PRO A 42 5.52 2.19 -3.25
N TRP A 43 4.84 1.63 -2.25
CA TRP A 43 5.41 1.25 -0.96
C TRP A 43 5.57 -0.24 -0.82
N THR A 44 6.69 -0.63 -0.24
CA THR A 44 6.92 -2.02 0.15
C THR A 44 6.22 -2.35 1.47
N TYR A 45 6.00 -3.64 1.75
CA TYR A 45 5.45 -4.09 3.03
C TYR A 45 6.16 -3.46 4.24
N ASP A 46 7.50 -3.47 4.21
CA ASP A 46 8.32 -2.91 5.28
C ASP A 46 7.97 -1.45 5.55
N GLN A 47 7.92 -0.62 4.49
CA GLN A 47 7.55 0.79 4.58
C GLN A 47 6.12 0.98 5.09
N ILE A 48 5.16 0.17 4.63
CA ILE A 48 3.76 0.28 5.06
C ILE A 48 3.64 -0.01 6.57
N THR A 49 4.36 -1.02 7.06
CA THR A 49 4.37 -1.39 8.49
C THR A 49 5.26 -0.51 9.36
N ASN A 50 6.11 0.32 8.75
CA ASN A 50 7.06 1.16 9.45
C ASN A 50 6.37 2.44 9.93
N GLN A 51 6.15 2.58 11.24
CA GLN A 51 5.50 3.74 11.82
C GLN A 51 6.30 5.04 11.61
N ASN A 52 7.63 4.94 11.58
CA ASN A 52 8.51 6.09 11.30
C ASN A 52 8.56 6.49 9.81
N PHE A 53 7.96 5.69 8.92
CA PHE A 53 7.88 6.02 7.49
C PHE A 53 6.78 7.05 7.19
N TRP A 54 5.68 7.02 7.97
CA TRP A 54 4.53 7.87 7.72
C TRP A 54 4.68 9.26 8.38
N PRO A 55 4.34 10.35 7.68
CA PRO A 55 4.39 11.70 8.23
C PRO A 55 3.17 11.92 9.14
N GLY A 56 3.22 11.43 10.38
CA GLY A 56 2.10 11.51 11.31
C GLY A 56 2.43 11.43 12.80
N GLU A 57 3.67 11.15 13.18
CA GLU A 57 4.12 11.26 14.57
C GLU A 57 5.04 12.48 14.72
N GLY A 58 4.40 13.62 14.96
CA GLY A 58 4.98 14.87 15.45
C GLY A 58 4.03 15.50 16.45
#